data_AF-A0A3A1R2H6-F1
#
_entry.id   AF-A0A3A1R2H6-F1
#
_cell.length_a   1.000
_cell.length_b   1.000
_cell.length_c   1.000
_cell.angle_alpha   90.00
_cell.angle_beta   90.00
_cell.angle_gamma   90.00
#
_symmetry.space_group_name_H-M   'P 1'
#
loop_
_entity.id
_entity.type
_entity.pdbx_description
1 polymer ?
#
loop_
_entity_poly.entity_id
_entity_poly.type
_entity_poly.pdbx_seq_one_letter_code
_entity_poly.pdbx_strand_id
1 'polypeptide(L)' 'MGNRLFQEARQYVQLAKEASSAGSEDTQQTIQRAKNALSSAYTNTNRAEQQQLRGLQDELNQLH' A
#
# COMPACT_ATOMS: atom_id res chain seq x y z
N MET A 1 -11.58 -9.05 -14.23
CA MET A 1 -10.69 -9.86 -13.37
C MET A 1 -9.83 -8.90 -12.57
N GLY A 2 -10.28 -8.51 -11.38
CA GLY A 2 -9.54 -7.56 -10.54
C GLY A 2 -8.30 -8.24 -9.97
N ASN A 3 -7.15 -7.62 -10.15
CA ASN A 3 -5.88 -8.17 -9.68
C ASN A 3 -5.90 -8.22 -8.14
N ARG A 4 -5.88 -9.43 -7.55
CA ARG A 4 -6.00 -9.59 -6.09
C ARG A 4 -4.87 -8.85 -5.37
N LEU A 5 -3.66 -8.86 -5.93
CA LEU A 5 -2.51 -8.16 -5.36
C LEU A 5 -2.72 -6.64 -5.34
N PHE A 6 -3.37 -6.09 -6.37
CA PHE A 6 -3.71 -4.67 -6.40
C PHE A 6 -4.72 -4.30 -5.30
N GLN A 7 -5.74 -5.13 -5.11
CA GLN A 7 -6.73 -4.95 -4.05
C GLN A 7 -6.08 -5.05 -2.65
N GLU A 8 -5.21 -6.03 -2.46
CA GLU A 8 -4.49 -6.24 -1.21
C GLU A 8 -3.56 -5.06 -0.89
N ALA A 9 -2.79 -4.58 -1.88
CA ALA A 9 -1.93 -3.42 -1.73
C ALA A 9 -2.71 -2.16 -1.33
N ARG A 10 -3.88 -1.92 -1.95
CA ARG A 10 -4.78 -0.83 -1.55
C ARG A 10 -5.26 -0.96 -0.10
N GLN A 11 -5.64 -2.17 0.30
CA GLN A 11 -6.13 -2.43 1.66
C GLN A 11 -5.04 -2.16 2.70
N TYR A 12 -3.81 -2.62 2.48
CA TYR A 12 -2.73 -2.37 3.43
C TYR A 12 -2.32 -0.90 3.51
N VAL A 13 -2.35 -0.16 2.39
CA VAL A 13 -2.11 1.29 2.39
C VAL A 13 -3.17 2.01 3.23
N GLN A 14 -4.43 1.59 3.11
CA GLN A 14 -5.51 2.16 3.90
C GLN A 14 -5.33 1.85 5.40
N LEU A 15 -5.01 0.60 5.75
CA LEU A 15 -4.69 0.23 7.13
C LEU A 15 -3.51 1.03 7.69
N ALA A 16 -2.48 1.29 6.89
CA ALA A 16 -1.33 2.09 7.30
C ALA A 16 -1.73 3.54 7.60
N LYS A 17 -2.62 4.13 6.78
CA LYS A 17 -3.18 5.48 7.00
C LYS A 17 -4.01 5.53 8.28
N GLU A 18 -4.83 4.51 8.51
CA GLU A 18 -5.66 4.40 9.72
C GLU A 18 -4.78 4.25 10.98
N ALA A 19 -3.79 3.37 10.96
CA ALA A 19 -2.85 3.18 12.08
C ALA A 19 -2.06 4.46 12.38
N SER A 20 -1.56 5.13 11.33
CA SER A 20 -0.85 6.41 11.44
C SER A 20 -1.74 7.50 12.05
N SER A 21 -3.00 7.59 11.61
CA SER A 21 -3.98 8.55 12.14
C SER A 21 -4.36 8.26 13.59
N ALA A 22 -4.38 6.97 13.99
CA ALA A 22 -4.66 6.54 15.35
C ALA A 22 -3.45 6.66 16.29
N GLY A 23 -2.26 6.98 15.77
CA GLY A 23 -1.01 7.05 16.56
C GLY A 23 -0.60 5.69 17.13
N SER A 24 -0.99 4.58 16.50
CA SER A 24 -0.70 3.23 17.00
C SER A 24 0.79 2.88 16.85
N GLU A 25 1.35 2.18 17.83
CA GLU A 25 2.74 1.67 17.78
C GLU A 25 2.96 0.74 16.56
N ASP A 26 1.89 0.07 16.10
CA ASP A 26 1.88 -0.79 14.91
C ASP A 26 1.94 -0.04 13.57
N THR A 27 1.97 1.29 13.56
CA THR A 27 2.00 2.09 12.33
C THR A 27 3.18 1.70 11.44
N GLN A 28 4.37 1.56 12.02
CA GLN A 28 5.57 1.18 11.27
C GLN A 28 5.47 -0.25 10.69
N GLN A 29 4.92 -1.21 11.44
CA GLN A 29 4.68 -2.56 10.92
C GLN A 29 3.68 -2.55 9.77
N THR A 30 2.63 -1.75 9.88
CA THR A 30 1.57 -1.68 8.88
C THR A 30 2.06 -1.01 7.60
N ILE A 31 2.85 0.07 7.72
CA ILE A 31 3.58 0.70 6.61
C ILE A 31 4.49 -0.33 5.91
N GLN A 32 5.26 -1.11 6.67
CA GLN A 32 6.17 -2.10 6.08
C GLN A 32 5.42 -3.20 5.30
N ARG A 33 4.28 -3.68 5.83
CA ARG A 33 3.41 -4.64 5.14
C ARG A 33 2.85 -4.05 3.84
N ALA A 34 2.40 -2.81 3.87
CA ALA A 34 1.90 -2.12 2.69
C ALA A 34 2.97 -1.94 1.62
N LYS A 35 4.22 -1.60 1.98
CA LYS A 35 5.36 -1.54 1.04
C LYS A 35 5.61 -2.87 0.34
N ASN A 36 5.59 -3.97 1.10
CA ASN A 36 5.77 -5.31 0.53
C ASN A 36 4.63 -5.69 -0.42
N ALA A 37 3.38 -5.41 -0.04
CA ALA A 37 2.22 -5.68 -0.89
C ALA A 37 2.25 -4.84 -2.17
N LEU A 38 2.60 -3.55 -2.09
CA LEU A 38 2.77 -2.67 -3.26
C LEU A 38 3.85 -3.19 -4.22
N SER A 39 4.99 -3.65 -3.70
CA SER A 39 6.06 -4.24 -4.51
C SER A 39 5.61 -5.50 -5.25
N SER A 40 4.95 -6.42 -4.54
CA SER A 40 4.37 -7.64 -5.13
C SER A 40 3.29 -7.34 -6.16
N ALA A 41 2.43 -6.35 -5.89
CA ALA A 41 1.42 -5.92 -6.84
C ALA A 41 2.03 -5.28 -8.09
N TYR A 42 3.07 -4.46 -7.94
CA TYR A 42 3.70 -3.74 -9.06
C TYR A 42 4.29 -4.69 -10.11
N THR A 43 4.90 -5.79 -9.67
CA THR A 43 5.48 -6.79 -10.58
C THR A 43 4.44 -7.67 -11.28
N ASN A 44 3.22 -7.77 -10.72
CA ASN A 44 2.16 -8.65 -11.19
C ASN A 44 0.96 -7.92 -11.83
N THR A 45 1.05 -6.60 -12.01
CA THR A 45 -0.01 -5.75 -12.55
C THR A 45 0.35 -5.13 -13.90
N ASN A 46 -0.66 -4.63 -14.62
CA ASN A 46 -0.44 -3.93 -15.89
C ASN A 46 0.02 -2.47 -15.69
N ARG A 47 0.37 -1.77 -16.78
CA ARG A 47 0.87 -0.38 -16.72
C ARG A 47 -0.10 0.61 -16.06
N ALA A 48 -1.40 0.47 -16.26
CA ALA A 48 -2.39 1.37 -15.67
C ALA A 48 -2.49 1.17 -14.16
N GLU A 49 -2.53 -0.09 -13.71
CA GLU A 49 -2.50 -0.45 -12.29
C GLU A 49 -1.17 -0.06 -11.62
N GLN A 50 -0.03 -0.21 -12.31
CA GLN A 50 1.27 0.25 -11.83
C GLN A 50 1.30 1.75 -11.55
N GLN A 51 0.66 2.58 -12.40
CA GLN A 51 0.54 4.01 -12.15
C GLN A 51 -0.28 4.30 -10.88
N GLN A 52 -1.38 3.58 -10.67
CA GLN A 52 -2.17 3.69 -9.44
C GLN A 52 -1.38 3.24 -8.20
N LEU A 53 -0.61 2.14 -8.30
CA LEU A 53 0.25 1.65 -7.22
C LEU A 53 1.35 2.65 -6.84
N ARG A 54 1.92 3.38 -7.81
CA ARG A 54 2.89 4.44 -7.49
C ARG A 54 2.28 5.55 -6.66
N GLY A 55 1.08 6.02 -7.01
CA GLY A 55 0.39 7.04 -6.22
C GLY A 55 0.16 6.59 -4.77
N LEU A 56 -0.25 5.33 -4.57
CA LEU A 56 -0.42 4.75 -3.25
C LEU A 56 0.91 4.63 -2.49
N GLN A 57 2.01 4.35 -3.18
CA GLN A 57 3.34 4.29 -2.59
C GLN A 57 3.82 5.67 -2.13
N ASP A 58 3.53 6.72 -2.91
CA ASP A 58 3.83 8.10 -2.53
C ASP A 58 3.02 8.52 -1.31
N GLU A 59 1.70 8.23 -1.28
CA GLU A 59 0.86 8.46 -0.09
C GLU A 59 1.42 7.76 1.15
N LEU A 60 1.88 6.51 1.01
CA LEU A 60 2.41 5.74 2.11
C LEU A 60 3.76 6.28 2.61
N ASN A 61 4.60 6.80 1.72
CA ASN A 61 5.87 7.42 2.09
C ASN A 61 5.68 8.74 2.86
N GLN A 62 4.53 9.40 2.72
CA GLN A 62 4.18 10.60 3.50
C GLN A 62 3.79 10.30 4.96
N LEU A 63 3.53 9.02 5.30
CA LEU A 63 3.18 8.59 6.66
C LEU A 63 4.40 8.25 7.53
N HIS A 64 5.61 8.47 7.03
CA HIS A 64 6.88 8.17 7.71
C HIS A 64 7.38 9.36 8.53
#